data_AF-A0A945AP12-F1
#
_entry.id   AF-A0A945AP12-F1
#
_cell.length_a   1.000
_cell.length_b   1.000
_cell.length_c   1.000
_cell.angle_alpha   90.00
_cell.angle_beta   90.00
_cell.angle_gamma   90.00
#
_symmetry.space_group_name_H-M   'P 1'
#
loop_
_entity.id
_entity.type
_entity.pdbx_description
1 polymer ?
#
loop_
_entity_poly.entity_id
_entity_poly.type
_entity_poly.pdbx_seq_one_letter_code
_entity_poly.pdbx_strand_id
1 'polypeptide(L)' 'MNYALIGAVILSVAILGGWLLVRFKDTDKSRQVKWALFVLYFWVLNFIQLIILAAAHYLMR' A
#
# COMPACT_ATOMS: atom_id res chain seq x y z
N MET A 1 19.44 -5.96 -9.84
CA MET A 1 18.13 -5.47 -9.36
C MET A 1 17.57 -6.51 -8.39
N ASN A 2 17.62 -6.26 -7.08
CA ASN A 2 17.13 -7.25 -6.12
C ASN A 2 15.61 -7.09 -5.97
N TYR A 3 14.86 -7.84 -6.77
CA TYR A 3 13.39 -7.78 -6.80
C TYR A 3 12.76 -8.14 -5.45
N ALA A 4 13.41 -9.01 -4.65
CA ALA A 4 12.96 -9.32 -3.31
C ALA A 4 13.04 -8.11 -2.38
N LEU A 5 14.08 -7.27 -2.52
CA LEU A 5 14.24 -6.06 -1.73
C LEU A 5 13.17 -5.01 -2.11
N ILE A 6 12.91 -4.84 -3.41
CA ILE A 6 11.89 -3.91 -3.92
C ILE A 6 10.50 -4.36 -3.46
N GLY A 7 10.19 -5.65 -3.57
CA GLY A 7 8.93 -6.22 -3.09
C GLY A 7 8.75 -6.06 -1.58
N ALA A 8 9.81 -6.26 -0.79
CA ALA A 8 9.77 -6.06 0.66
C ALA A 8 9.45 -4.61 1.02
N VAL A 9 10.08 -3.63 0.36
CA VAL A 9 9.81 -2.20 0.58
C VAL A 9 8.37 -1.84 0.22
N ILE A 10 7.86 -2.33 -0.91
CA ILE A 10 6.47 -2.10 -1.33
C ILE A 10 5.51 -2.66 -0.28
N LEU A 11 5.72 -3.91 0.16
CA LEU A 11 4.91 -4.55 1.19
C LEU A 11 4.92 -3.78 2.50
N SER A 12 6.10 -3.40 3.01
CA SER A 12 6.22 -2.66 4.27
C SER A 12 5.49 -1.31 4.22
N VAL A 13 5.63 -0.56 3.12
CA VAL A 13 4.97 0.73 2.95
C VAL A 13 3.46 0.57 2.81
N ALA A 14 2.97 -0.42 2.04
CA ALA A 14 1.54 -0.67 1.88
C ALA A 14 0.88 -1.13 3.19
N ILE A 15 1.56 -1.96 3.99
CA ILE A 15 1.06 -2.41 5.31
C ILE A 15 0.98 -1.22 6.28
N LEU A 16 2.07 -0.46 6.42
CA LEU A 16 2.12 0.69 7.33
C LEU A 16 1.14 1.78 6.92
N GLY A 17 1.10 2.12 5.63
CA GLY A 17 0.19 3.14 5.10
C GLY A 17 -1.28 2.71 5.19
N GLY A 18 -1.61 1.46 4.85
CA GLY A 18 -2.97 0.93 4.98
C GLY A 18 -3.44 0.90 6.42
N TRP A 19 -2.57 0.50 7.36
CA TRP A 19 -2.89 0.50 8.78
C TRP A 19 -3.10 1.92 9.33
N LEU A 20 -2.23 2.86 8.94
CA LEU A 20 -2.30 4.26 9.36
C LEU A 20 -3.60 4.92 8.88
N LEU A 21 -3.98 4.72 7.61
CA LEU A 21 -5.20 5.26 7.02
C LEU A 21 -6.47 4.75 7.71
N VAL A 22 -6.53 3.46 8.04
CA VAL A 22 -7.66 2.89 8.79
C VAL A 22 -7.74 3.45 10.20
N ARG A 23 -6.58 3.65 10.85
CA ARG A 23 -6.51 4.16 12.22
C ARG A 23 -6.95 5.62 12.33
N PHE A 24 -6.61 6.47 11.36
CA PHE A 24 -6.94 7.90 11.39
C PHE A 24 -8.39 8.20 11.02
N LYS A 25 -9.01 7.41 10.14
CA LYS A 25 -10.26 7.82 9.51
C LYS A 25 -11.53 7.33 10.21
N ASP A 26 -11.48 6.22 10.93
CA ASP A 26 -12.72 5.52 11.30
C ASP A 26 -12.68 4.94 12.72
N THR A 27 -12.58 5.78 13.75
CA THR A 27 -12.64 5.33 15.16
C THR A 27 -13.96 4.60 15.49
N ASP A 28 -15.10 5.07 14.94
CA ASP A 28 -16.45 4.58 15.27
C ASP A 28 -17.00 3.43 14.40
N LYS A 29 -16.28 2.98 13.37
CA LYS A 29 -16.79 1.89 12.50
C LYS A 29 -16.59 0.50 13.11
N SER A 30 -17.54 -0.38 12.81
CA SER A 30 -17.50 -1.80 13.16
C SER A 30 -16.23 -2.48 12.64
N ARG A 31 -15.68 -3.41 13.43
CA ARG A 31 -14.39 -4.08 13.19
C ARG A 31 -14.29 -4.69 11.79
N GLN A 32 -15.38 -5.23 11.26
CA GLN A 32 -15.42 -5.83 9.92
C GLN A 32 -15.20 -4.82 8.80
N VAL A 33 -15.74 -3.59 8.94
CA VAL A 33 -15.55 -2.51 7.96
C VAL A 33 -14.12 -1.98 7.99
N LYS A 34 -13.49 -1.94 9.17
CA LYS A 34 -12.06 -1.58 9.31
C LYS A 34 -11.14 -2.55 8.55
N TRP A 35 -11.42 -3.85 8.59
CA TRP A 35 -10.66 -4.84 7.81
C TRP A 35 -10.87 -4.69 6.30
N ALA A 36 -12.11 -4.47 5.86
CA ALA A 36 -12.39 -4.22 4.45
C ALA A 36 -11.68 -2.95 3.94
N LEU A 37 -11.70 -1.87 4.73
CA LEU A 37 -10.98 -0.64 4.44
C LEU A 37 -9.46 -0.84 4.44
N PHE A 38 -8.92 -1.64 5.37
CA PHE A 38 -7.50 -1.97 5.40
C PHE A 38 -7.07 -2.66 4.11
N VAL A 39 -7.81 -3.70 3.69
CA VAL A 39 -7.53 -4.43 2.45
C VAL A 39 -7.62 -3.49 1.25
N LEU A 40 -8.63 -2.62 1.22
CA LEU A 40 -8.79 -1.63 0.15
C LEU A 40 -7.59 -0.66 0.09
N TYR A 41 -7.23 -0.04 1.21
CA TYR A 41 -6.10 0.90 1.28
C TYR A 41 -4.77 0.22 0.99
N PHE A 42 -4.56 -1.00 1.50
CA PHE A 42 -3.39 -1.82 1.22
C PHE A 42 -3.23 -2.03 -0.30
N TRP A 43 -4.29 -2.47 -0.97
CA TRP A 43 -4.27 -2.71 -2.42
C TRP A 43 -4.04 -1.43 -3.22
N VAL A 44 -4.73 -0.34 -2.87
CA VAL A 44 -4.56 0.96 -3.55
C VAL A 44 -3.12 1.45 -3.43
N LEU A 45 -2.52 1.39 -2.24
CA LEU A 45 -1.13 1.78 -2.04
C LEU A 45 -0.17 0.89 -2.85
N ASN A 46 -0.41 -0.42 -2.86
CA ASN A 46 0.39 -1.35 -3.65
C ASN A 46 0.36 -1.01 -5.15
N PHE A 47 -0.84 -0.76 -5.70
CA PHE A 47 -1.01 -0.37 -7.09
C PHE A 47 -0.30 0.96 -7.41
N ILE A 48 -0.42 1.97 -6.54
CA ILE A 48 0.27 3.25 -6.72
C ILE A 48 1.78 3.04 -6.78
N GLN A 49 2.34 2.24 -5.87
CA GLN A 49 3.78 1.95 -5.85
C GLN A 49 4.24 1.21 -7.10
N LEU A 50 3.45 0.25 -7.61
CA LEU A 50 3.75 -0.43 -8.87
C LEU A 50 3.72 0.52 -10.07
N ILE A 51 2.76 1.44 -10.12
CA ILE A 51 2.68 2.46 -11.17
C ILE A 51 3.92 3.38 -11.11
N ILE A 52 4.30 3.84 -9.92
CA ILE A 52 5.50 4.67 -9.74
C ILE A 52 6.75 3.91 -10.18
N LEU A 53 6.88 2.63 -9.80
CA LEU A 53 8.02 1.80 -10.19
C LEU A 53 8.07 1.60 -11.71
N ALA A 54 6.93 1.36 -12.35
CA ALA A 54 6.84 1.22 -13.79
C ALA A 54 7.20 2.53 -14.52
N ALA A 55 6.70 3.67 -14.02
CA ALA A 55 7.03 4.99 -14.57
C ALA A 55 8.52 5.33 -14.40
N ALA A 56 9.10 5.04 -13.24
CA ALA A 56 10.53 5.21 -12.99
C ALA A 56 11.37 4.34 -13.93
N HIS A 57 10.98 3.08 -14.12
CA HIS A 57 11.65 2.19 -15.06
C HIS A 57 11.52 2.66 -16.52
N TYR A 58 10.37 3.22 -16.91
CA TYR A 58 10.17 3.80 -18.23
C TYR A 58 11.05 5.05 -18.45
N LEU A 59 11.16 5.92 -17.44
CA LEU A 59 11.97 7.14 -17.53
C LEU A 59 13.48 6.87 -17.53
N MET A 60 13.92 5.79 -16.88
CA MET A 60 15.32 5.35 -16.87
C MET A 60 15.72 4.58 -18.14
N ARG A 61 14.75 4.26 -19.01
CA ARG A 61 14.96 3.60 -20.30
C ARG A 61 15.09 4.62 -21.42
#